data_AF-A0A3L8P8E6-F1
#
_entry.id   AF-A0A3L8P8E6-F1
#
_cell.length_a   1.000
_cell.length_b   1.000
_cell.length_c   1.000
_cell.angle_alpha   90.00
_cell.angle_beta   90.00
_cell.angle_gamma   90.00
#
_symmetry.space_group_name_H-M   'P 1'
#
loop_
_entity.id
_entity.type
_entity.pdbx_description
1 polymer ?
#
loop_
_entity_poly.entity_id
_entity_poly.type
_entity_poly.pdbx_seq_one_letter_code
_entity_poly.pdbx_strand_id
1 'polypeptide(L)'
;LAKRHGFSDAQIGELRDMREDVVRGVRHALGVRPVYKTVDTCAAEFAARTPYHYSSYDEETEVMPRERPAVLILGSGPNRIGQGIEFDYSCVHAA
;
A
#
# COMPACT_ATOMS: atom_id res chain seq x y z
N LEU A 1 4.02 2.92 -17.05
CA LEU A 1 4.22 4.38 -16.83
C LEU A 1 3.17 4.98 -15.91
N ALA A 2 1.88 5.02 -16.26
CA ALA A 2 0.84 5.67 -15.43
C ALA A 2 0.89 5.31 -13.93
N LYS A 3 1.00 4.02 -13.59
CA LYS A 3 1.09 3.57 -12.20
C LYS A 3 2.37 4.03 -11.48
N ARG A 4 3.50 4.16 -12.19
CA ARG A 4 4.77 4.72 -11.65
C ARG A 4 4.65 6.21 -11.33
N HIS A 5 3.75 6.92 -12.01
CA HIS A 5 3.45 8.33 -11.74
C HIS A 5 2.33 8.52 -10.69
N GLY A 6 1.87 7.45 -10.03
CA GLY A 6 0.90 7.54 -8.93
C GLY A 6 -0.57 7.58 -9.35
N PHE A 7 -0.90 7.38 -10.64
CA PHE A 7 -2.31 7.34 -11.06
C PHE A 7 -3.04 6.16 -10.43
N SER A 8 -4.17 6.44 -9.76
CA SER A 8 -5.07 5.42 -9.21
C SER A 8 -5.81 4.69 -10.33
N ASP A 9 -6.33 3.49 -10.02
CA ASP A 9 -7.16 2.75 -11.00
C ASP A 9 -8.44 3.55 -11.33
N ALA A 10 -8.96 4.32 -10.37
CA ALA A 10 -10.12 5.22 -10.55
C ALA A 10 -9.82 6.37 -11.51
N GLN A 11 -8.68 7.06 -11.36
CA GLN A 11 -8.27 8.14 -12.25
C GLN A 11 -8.02 7.65 -13.68
N ILE A 12 -7.41 6.47 -13.83
CA ILE A 12 -7.24 5.85 -15.15
C ILE A 12 -8.60 5.50 -15.74
N GLY A 13 -9.52 5.00 -14.92
CA GLY A 13 -10.90 4.70 -15.32
C GLY A 13 -11.62 5.94 -15.87
N GLU A 14 -11.57 7.04 -15.13
CA GLU A 14 -12.17 8.33 -15.54
C GLU A 14 -11.59 8.83 -16.87
N LEU A 15 -10.27 8.80 -17.04
CA LEU A 15 -9.60 9.26 -18.26
C LEU A 15 -9.84 8.34 -19.48
N ARG A 16 -10.28 7.10 -19.26
CA ARG A 16 -10.43 6.07 -20.30
C ARG A 16 -11.87 5.63 -20.50
N ASP A 17 -12.82 6.26 -19.82
CA ASP A 17 -14.23 5.85 -19.77
C ASP A 17 -14.40 4.37 -19.42
N MET A 18 -13.70 3.96 -18.35
CA MET A 18 -13.71 2.59 -17.84
C MET A 18 -14.00 2.58 -16.34
N ARG A 19 -14.70 1.54 -15.88
CA ARG A 19 -14.89 1.32 -14.44
C ARG A 19 -13.56 0.94 -13.79
N GLU A 20 -13.36 1.35 -12.54
CA GLU A 20 -12.14 1.08 -11.76
C GLU A 20 -11.82 -0.44 -11.68
N ASP A 21 -12.85 -1.27 -11.50
CA ASP A 21 -12.71 -2.73 -11.41
C ASP A 21 -12.19 -3.36 -12.72
N VAL A 22 -12.58 -2.80 -13.87
CA VAL A 22 -12.07 -3.21 -15.19
C VAL A 22 -10.59 -2.83 -15.33
N VAL A 23 -10.22 -1.59 -14.97
CA VAL A 23 -8.83 -1.15 -14.99
C VAL A 23 -7.96 -2.03 -14.09
N ARG A 24 -8.45 -2.33 -12.87
CA ARG A 24 -7.79 -3.25 -11.94
C ARG A 24 -7.63 -4.65 -12.56
N GLY A 25 -8.67 -5.18 -13.19
CA GLY A 25 -8.65 -6.48 -13.87
C GLY A 25 -7.59 -6.56 -14.98
N VAL A 26 -7.56 -5.57 -15.87
CA VAL A 26 -6.56 -5.48 -16.95
C VAL A 26 -5.15 -5.35 -16.38
N ARG A 27 -4.95 -4.43 -15.42
CA ARG A 27 -3.69 -4.27 -14.70
C ARG A 27 -3.24 -5.59 -14.08
N HIS A 28 -4.21 -6.39 -13.59
CA HIS A 28 -3.96 -7.69 -13.01
C HIS A 28 -3.60 -8.79 -14.01
N ALA A 29 -4.25 -8.85 -15.16
CA ALA A 29 -3.91 -9.77 -16.23
C ALA A 29 -2.50 -9.49 -16.82
N LEU A 30 -2.08 -8.23 -16.84
CA LEU A 30 -0.76 -7.81 -17.32
C LEU A 30 0.37 -7.97 -16.29
N GLY A 31 0.10 -8.55 -15.11
CA GLY A 31 1.12 -8.72 -14.05
C GLY A 31 1.56 -7.41 -13.38
N VAL A 32 0.88 -6.29 -13.65
CA VAL A 32 1.24 -4.98 -13.08
C VAL A 32 0.76 -4.91 -11.62
N ARG A 33 1.63 -5.28 -10.70
CA ARG A 33 1.41 -5.27 -9.24
C ARG A 33 2.29 -4.19 -8.60
N PRO A 34 1.84 -3.56 -7.50
CA PRO A 34 2.78 -2.86 -6.65
C PRO A 34 3.71 -3.88 -5.96
N VAL A 35 4.94 -3.46 -5.68
CA VAL A 35 5.88 -4.11 -4.78
C VAL A 35 5.97 -3.33 -3.48
N TYR A 36 6.51 -3.93 -2.43
CA TYR A 36 6.68 -3.27 -1.14
C TYR A 36 8.16 -3.09 -0.83
N LYS A 37 8.53 -1.87 -0.48
CA LYS A 37 9.89 -1.43 -0.13
C LYS A 37 9.96 -1.13 1.36
N THR A 38 11.15 -1.22 1.93
CA THR A 38 11.41 -1.04 3.36
C THR A 38 12.05 0.30 3.63
N VAL A 39 11.61 0.98 4.69
CA VAL A 39 12.27 2.18 5.20
C VAL A 39 13.43 1.75 6.08
N ASP A 40 14.66 2.05 5.66
CA ASP A 40 15.90 1.57 6.30
C ASP A 40 16.80 2.68 6.87
N THR A 41 16.44 3.95 6.67
CA THR A 41 17.20 5.17 7.05
C THR A 41 18.55 5.37 6.34
N CYS A 42 18.99 4.43 5.51
CA CYS A 42 20.34 4.38 4.93
C CYS A 42 20.37 4.03 3.43
N ALA A 43 19.23 4.06 2.74
CA ALA A 43 19.12 3.80 1.30
C ALA A 43 19.73 2.45 0.88
N ALA A 44 19.36 1.40 1.60
CA ALA A 44 19.78 0.02 1.44
C ALA A 44 21.27 -0.27 1.68
N GLU A 45 22.03 0.66 2.29
CA GLU A 45 23.41 0.38 2.72
C GLU A 45 23.46 -0.79 3.72
N PHE A 46 22.46 -0.86 4.61
CA PHE A 46 22.31 -1.91 5.60
C PHE A 46 20.88 -2.47 5.61
N ALA A 47 20.76 -3.77 5.91
CA ALA A 47 19.45 -4.40 6.05
C ALA A 47 18.71 -3.87 7.28
N ALA A 48 17.52 -3.29 7.06
CA ALA A 48 16.63 -2.88 8.13
C ALA A 48 16.07 -4.10 8.88
N ARG A 49 16.07 -4.04 10.21
CA ARG A 49 15.48 -5.09 11.07
C ARG A 49 14.00 -4.84 11.37
N THR A 50 13.54 -3.60 11.22
CA THR A 50 12.18 -3.18 11.55
C THR A 50 11.29 -3.21 10.31
N PRO A 51 10.14 -3.91 10.34
CA PRO A 51 9.25 -4.04 9.19
C PRO A 51 8.37 -2.78 9.03
N TYR A 52 8.95 -1.73 8.43
CA TYR A 52 8.23 -0.50 8.08
C TYR A 52 8.25 -0.32 6.55
N HIS A 53 7.07 -0.45 5.92
CA HIS A 53 6.97 -0.63 4.47
C HIS A 53 6.07 0.38 3.78
N TYR A 54 6.33 0.62 2.50
CA TYR A 54 5.48 1.38 1.59
C TYR A 54 5.36 0.68 0.23
N SER A 55 4.24 0.87 -0.46
CA SER A 55 4.02 0.31 -1.79
C SER A 55 4.59 1.21 -2.89
N SER A 56 5.18 0.62 -3.93
CA SER A 56 5.64 1.32 -5.14
C SER A 56 5.41 0.46 -6.38
N TYR A 57 5.38 1.08 -7.58
CA TYR A 57 5.34 0.35 -8.86
C TYR A 57 6.76 0.17 -9.42
N ASP A 58 7.54 -0.64 -8.70
CA ASP A 58 8.94 -0.94 -8.99
C ASP A 58 9.14 -2.42 -9.33
N GLU A 59 10.38 -2.88 -9.44
CA GLU A 59 10.72 -4.21 -9.94
C GLU A 59 10.56 -5.32 -8.90
N GLU A 60 11.04 -5.11 -7.66
CA GLU A 60 11.16 -6.18 -6.66
C GLU A 60 10.59 -5.80 -5.29
N THR A 61 10.00 -6.79 -4.62
CA THR A 61 9.46 -6.67 -3.25
C THR A 61 10.52 -7.09 -2.23
N GLU A 62 10.68 -6.29 -1.18
CA GLU A 62 11.59 -6.57 -0.06
C GLU A 62 10.86 -7.26 1.10
N VAL A 63 9.54 -7.33 1.02
CA VAL A 63 8.71 -8.02 2.01
C VAL A 63 8.72 -9.52 1.76
N MET A 64 9.21 -10.26 2.73
CA MET A 64 9.18 -11.73 2.72
C MET A 64 7.76 -12.28 2.90
N PRO A 65 7.43 -13.42 2.28
CA PRO A 65 6.17 -14.12 2.53
C PRO A 65 6.00 -14.46 4.01
N ARG A 66 4.76 -14.40 4.50
CA ARG A 66 4.44 -14.76 5.89
C ARG A 66 4.05 -16.23 5.97
N GLU A 67 4.61 -16.94 6.95
CA GLU A 67 4.31 -18.37 7.20
C GLU A 67 3.19 -18.58 8.22
N ARG A 68 2.94 -17.59 9.08
CA ARG A 68 1.91 -17.64 10.13
C ARG A 68 0.70 -16.77 9.77
N PRO A 69 -0.51 -17.09 10.25
CA PRO A 69 -1.67 -16.20 10.13
C PRO A 69 -1.38 -14.77 10.63
N ALA A 70 -2.06 -13.78 10.06
CA ALA A 70 -2.07 -12.39 10.55
C ALA A 70 -3.50 -11.93 10.74
N VAL A 71 -3.63 -10.94 11.61
CA VAL A 71 -4.75 -10.01 11.63
C VAL A 71 -4.28 -8.71 10.97
N LEU A 72 -5.13 -8.11 10.13
CA LEU A 72 -4.91 -6.79 9.56
C LEU A 72 -5.73 -5.77 10.35
N ILE A 73 -5.08 -4.76 10.90
CA ILE A 73 -5.73 -3.63 11.57
C ILE A 73 -5.69 -2.44 10.62
N LEU A 74 -6.86 -1.91 10.28
CA LEU A 74 -7.01 -0.76 9.40
C LEU A 74 -7.12 0.51 10.26
N GLY A 75 -6.16 1.42 10.14
CA GLY A 75 -6.20 2.72 10.80
C GLY A 75 -7.27 3.65 10.21
N SER A 76 -7.60 4.71 10.94
CA SER A 76 -8.65 5.67 10.54
C SER A 76 -8.23 6.66 9.45
N GLY A 77 -6.94 6.74 9.12
CA GLY A 77 -6.40 7.78 8.24
C GLY A 77 -6.28 9.14 8.97
N PRO A 78 -6.26 10.27 8.25
CA PRO A 78 -6.01 11.58 8.84
C PRO A 78 -7.12 12.02 9.81
N ASN A 79 -6.72 12.67 10.91
CA ASN A 79 -7.66 13.22 11.89
C ASN A 79 -8.52 14.33 11.28
N ARG A 80 -9.80 14.35 11.65
CA ARG A 80 -10.79 15.35 11.24
C ARG A 80 -11.87 15.50 12.31
N ILE A 81 -12.68 16.56 12.24
CA ILE A 81 -13.78 16.76 13.20
C ILE A 81 -14.70 15.53 13.16
N GLY A 82 -14.93 14.90 14.32
CA GLY A 82 -15.70 13.66 14.45
C GLY A 82 -14.90 12.37 14.18
N GLN A 83 -13.60 12.47 13.93
CA GLN A 83 -12.69 11.34 13.77
C GLN A 83 -11.30 11.71 14.32
N GLY A 84 -11.11 11.54 15.63
CA GLY A 84 -9.90 11.94 16.35
C GLY A 84 -9.03 10.79 16.85
N ILE A 85 -8.22 11.11 17.87
CA ILE A 85 -7.23 10.20 18.49
C ILE A 85 -7.86 8.97 19.12
N GLU A 86 -9.16 8.99 19.43
CA GLU A 86 -9.89 7.86 19.97
C GLU A 86 -9.83 6.61 19.07
N PHE A 87 -9.74 6.81 17.75
CA PHE A 87 -9.60 5.72 16.79
C PHE A 87 -8.16 5.17 16.72
N ASP A 88 -7.15 6.02 16.96
CA ASP A 88 -5.77 5.59 17.11
C ASP A 88 -5.60 4.73 18.38
N TYR A 89 -6.14 5.21 19.51
CA TYR A 89 -6.17 4.44 20.77
C TYR A 89 -6.79 3.06 20.58
N SER A 90 -7.91 2.97 19.84
CA SER A 90 -8.58 1.70 19.55
C SER A 90 -7.71 0.75 18.73
N CYS A 91 -6.98 1.28 17.73
CA CYS A 91 -6.05 0.49 16.91
C CYS A 91 -4.84 0.01 17.71
N VAL A 92 -4.29 0.86 18.58
CA VAL A 92 -3.17 0.52 19.48
C VAL A 92 -3.56 -0.61 20.43
N HIS A 93 -4.78 -0.61 20.96
CA HIS A 93 -5.23 -1.66 21.87
C HIS A 93 -5.52 -3.00 21.16
N ALA A 94 -5.84 -2.96 19.86
CA ALA A 94 -6.09 -4.16 19.07
C ALA A 94 -4.82 -4.85 18.57
N ALA A 95 -3.70 -4.11 18.48
CA ALA A 95 -2.42 -4.55 17.93
C ALA A 95 -1.59 -5.39 18.92
#